data_AF-A0A3M1XZP4-F1
#
_entry.id   AF-A0A3M1XZP4-F1
#
_cell.length_a   1.000
_cell.length_b   1.000
_cell.length_c   1.000
_cell.angle_alpha   90.00
_cell.angle_beta   90.00
_cell.angle_gamma   90.00
#
_symmetry.space_group_name_H-M   'P 1'
#
loop_
_entity.id
_entity.type
_entity.pdbx_description
1 polymer ?
#
loop_
_entity_poly.entity_id
_entity_poly.type
_entity_poly.pdbx_seq_one_letter_code
_entity_poly.pdbx_strand_id
1 'polypeptide(L)'
;MSNKKLVVTLLLTPVYLILLVILVVFPIEQPINWIDILFWSALIFLSITTQSETADMLISPIDAVVVAMMFIFPPWLVALLVLIFSINPRAFTKHGYGWQTEVNNHLIYGIAAAGTGIVYSVIYDQTSIELGSLGGILVAVILMMTFYLFNLAAISLAFIIRQKKPLRQILRRNDYGFPFMNLLAAPPSLLVAIIYQEPILLDWGGWSVILFVLPMFYAQHLTTSSSYQIRLANQKLITNERSHQAMIQNLPVGIYRTTEDGWVINGNQALVEMVGCTSLEELMKINVANFYL
;
A
#
# COMPACT_ATOMS: atom_id res chain seq x y z
N MET A 1 8.17 22.24 -8.97
CA MET A 1 7.53 20.93 -8.67
C MET A 1 6.00 20.93 -8.89
N SER A 2 5.30 22.05 -8.66
CA SER A 2 3.83 22.18 -8.82
C SER A 2 3.30 21.83 -10.22
N ASN A 3 3.92 22.36 -11.28
CA ASN A 3 3.40 22.20 -12.66
C ASN A 3 3.29 20.74 -13.11
N LYS A 4 4.22 19.85 -12.71
CA LYS A 4 4.18 18.44 -13.12
C LYS A 4 3.01 17.67 -12.51
N LYS A 5 2.62 17.99 -11.27
CA LYS A 5 1.47 17.34 -10.62
C LYS A 5 0.16 17.75 -11.30
N LEU A 6 0.06 19.00 -11.73
CA LEU A 6 -1.10 19.53 -12.44
C LEU A 6 -1.20 18.96 -13.86
N VAL A 7 -0.08 18.75 -14.55
CA VAL A 7 -0.05 18.03 -15.84
C VAL A 7 -0.56 16.60 -15.70
N VAL A 8 -0.20 15.88 -14.63
CA VAL A 8 -0.77 14.54 -14.39
C VAL A 8 -2.28 14.61 -14.23
N THR A 9 -2.80 15.57 -13.47
CA THR A 9 -4.24 15.75 -13.29
C THR A 9 -4.93 16.00 -14.64
N LEU A 10 -4.42 16.94 -15.43
CA LEU A 10 -4.95 17.26 -16.76
C LEU A 10 -4.96 16.08 -17.73
N LEU A 11 -4.04 15.11 -17.56
CA LEU A 11 -3.98 13.91 -18.40
C LEU A 11 -4.86 12.77 -17.88
N LEU A 12 -4.95 12.59 -16.56
CA LEU A 12 -5.77 11.52 -15.97
C LEU A 12 -7.27 11.84 -16.01
N THR A 13 -7.66 13.10 -15.85
CA THR A 13 -9.07 13.51 -15.90
C THR A 13 -9.79 13.10 -17.19
N PRO A 14 -9.29 13.38 -18.41
CA PRO A 14 -9.97 12.96 -19.63
C PRO A 14 -10.04 11.44 -19.77
N VAL A 15 -9.01 10.71 -19.32
CA VAL A 15 -9.03 9.24 -19.30
C VAL A 15 -10.18 8.74 -18.42
N TYR A 16 -10.29 9.27 -17.19
CA TYR A 16 -11.38 8.93 -16.29
C TYR A 16 -12.75 9.25 -16.90
N LEU A 17 -12.93 10.45 -17.46
CA LEU A 17 -14.21 10.87 -18.04
C LEU A 17 -14.61 9.99 -19.22
N ILE A 18 -13.67 9.59 -20.08
CA ILE A 18 -13.94 8.68 -21.19
C ILE A 18 -14.44 7.32 -20.66
N LEU A 19 -13.75 6.75 -19.67
CA LEU A 19 -14.16 5.49 -19.06
C LEU A 19 -15.55 5.60 -18.40
N LEU A 20 -15.80 6.71 -17.69
CA LEU A 20 -17.10 6.96 -17.07
C LEU A 20 -18.22 7.09 -18.11
N VAL A 21 -17.98 7.80 -19.22
CA VAL A 21 -18.94 7.93 -20.32
C VAL A 21 -19.26 6.57 -20.92
N ILE A 22 -18.26 5.70 -21.13
CA ILE A 22 -18.50 4.33 -21.61
C ILE A 22 -19.46 3.58 -20.68
N LEU A 23 -19.26 3.67 -19.37
CA LEU A 23 -20.11 3.00 -18.38
C LEU A 23 -21.52 3.59 -18.28
N VAL A 24 -21.68 4.89 -18.53
CA VAL A 24 -23.00 5.55 -18.53
C VAL A 24 -23.77 5.24 -19.81
N VAL A 25 -23.08 5.09 -20.95
CA VAL A 25 -23.70 4.76 -22.25
C VAL A 25 -24.14 3.30 -22.31
N PHE A 26 -23.42 2.40 -21.64
CA PHE A 26 -23.75 0.97 -21.55
C PHE A 26 -23.99 0.58 -20.07
N PRO A 27 -25.08 1.04 -19.46
CA PRO A 27 -25.33 0.82 -18.05
C PRO A 27 -25.79 -0.62 -17.79
N ILE A 28 -25.27 -1.21 -16.71
CA ILE A 28 -25.89 -2.39 -16.10
C ILE A 28 -27.00 -1.89 -15.18
N GLU A 29 -28.22 -2.37 -15.37
CA GLU A 29 -29.33 -2.06 -14.49
C GLU A 29 -29.21 -2.82 -13.17
N GLN A 30 -29.01 -2.08 -12.08
CA GLN A 30 -29.06 -2.58 -10.72
C GLN A 30 -29.83 -1.59 -9.85
N PRO A 31 -30.53 -2.05 -8.80
CA PRO A 31 -31.34 -1.18 -7.95
C PRO A 31 -30.45 -0.16 -7.23
N ILE A 32 -30.97 1.06 -7.12
CA ILE A 32 -30.27 2.16 -6.45
C ILE A 32 -31.10 2.62 -5.25
N ASN A 33 -30.50 2.53 -4.07
CA ASN A 33 -31.07 3.06 -2.82
C ASN A 33 -30.11 4.09 -2.21
N TRP A 34 -30.66 5.23 -1.77
CA TRP A 34 -29.88 6.33 -1.18
C TRP A 34 -29.20 5.95 0.14
N ILE A 35 -29.84 5.12 0.97
CA ILE A 35 -29.24 4.64 2.23
C ILE A 35 -28.00 3.81 1.92
N ASP A 36 -28.09 2.98 0.90
CA ASP A 36 -27.01 2.10 0.46
C ASP A 36 -25.86 2.92 -0.11
N ILE A 37 -26.14 3.91 -0.97
CA ILE A 37 -25.12 4.86 -1.46
C ILE A 37 -24.39 5.52 -0.29
N LEU A 38 -25.12 6.04 0.70
CA LEU A 38 -24.52 6.72 1.85
C LEU A 38 -23.64 5.76 2.66
N PHE A 39 -24.14 4.56 2.94
CA PHE A 39 -23.41 3.53 3.67
C PHE A 39 -22.10 3.15 2.98
N TRP A 40 -22.16 2.81 1.69
CA TRP A 40 -20.99 2.39 0.92
C TRP A 40 -20.00 3.53 0.67
N SER A 41 -20.48 4.77 0.53
CA SER A 41 -19.63 5.98 0.48
C SER A 41 -18.88 6.18 1.80
N ALA A 42 -19.54 5.98 2.94
CA ALA A 42 -18.90 6.03 4.25
C ALA A 42 -17.86 4.92 4.42
N LEU A 43 -18.11 3.72 3.89
CA LEU A 43 -17.15 2.62 3.89
C LEU A 43 -15.91 2.92 3.03
N ILE A 44 -16.07 3.51 1.84
CA ILE A 44 -14.92 3.97 1.02
C ILE A 44 -14.08 4.96 1.82
N PHE A 45 -14.73 5.97 2.41
CA PHE A 45 -14.05 6.99 3.19
C PHE A 45 -13.29 6.38 4.38
N LEU A 46 -13.96 5.50 5.15
CA LEU A 46 -13.36 4.82 6.29
C LEU A 46 -12.15 3.97 5.87
N SER A 47 -12.27 3.21 4.78
CA SER A 47 -11.23 2.35 4.22
C SER A 47 -9.90 3.08 3.98
N ILE A 48 -9.98 4.32 3.49
CA ILE A 48 -8.81 5.15 3.20
C ILE A 48 -8.22 5.76 4.46
N THR A 49 -9.07 6.17 5.41
CA THR A 49 -8.56 6.70 6.69
C THR A 49 -7.80 5.66 7.50
N THR A 50 -8.11 4.37 7.31
CA THR A 50 -7.41 3.26 7.97
C THR A 50 -6.17 2.79 7.22
N GLN A 51 -6.00 3.18 5.95
CA GLN A 51 -4.86 2.76 5.14
C GLN A 51 -3.55 3.36 5.66
N SER A 52 -2.52 2.51 5.83
CA SER A 52 -1.18 2.97 6.18
C SER A 52 -0.48 3.58 4.98
N GLU A 53 0.38 4.57 5.20
CA GLU A 53 1.17 5.20 4.12
C GLU A 53 2.26 4.28 3.55
N THR A 54 2.55 3.17 4.23
CA THR A 54 3.56 2.19 3.82
C THR A 54 2.92 1.04 3.07
N ALA A 55 3.50 0.69 1.92
CA ALA A 55 3.08 -0.39 1.03
C ALA A 55 3.18 -1.82 1.64
N ASP A 56 3.33 -1.92 2.97
CA ASP A 56 3.42 -3.18 3.71
C ASP A 56 2.04 -3.80 4.00
N MET A 57 0.95 -3.20 3.50
CA MET A 57 -0.38 -3.76 3.72
C MET A 57 -0.56 -5.03 2.89
N LEU A 58 -0.89 -6.14 3.58
CA LEU A 58 -1.22 -7.42 2.94
C LEU A 58 -2.45 -7.30 2.02
N ILE A 59 -3.45 -6.52 2.42
CA ILE A 59 -4.71 -6.34 1.67
C ILE A 59 -5.12 -4.86 1.78
N SER A 60 -5.42 -4.22 0.66
CA SER A 60 -6.00 -2.87 0.64
C SER A 60 -7.51 -2.91 0.94
N PRO A 61 -8.01 -2.27 2.03
CA PRO A 61 -9.44 -2.18 2.36
C PRO A 61 -10.30 -1.64 1.25
N ILE A 62 -9.83 -0.56 0.63
CA ILE A 62 -10.59 0.17 -0.37
C ILE A 62 -10.77 -0.73 -1.60
N ASP A 63 -9.73 -1.44 -2.02
CA ASP A 63 -9.80 -2.37 -3.16
C ASP A 63 -10.87 -3.43 -2.89
N ALA A 64 -10.90 -3.96 -1.67
CA ALA A 64 -11.87 -4.98 -1.28
C ALA A 64 -13.32 -4.44 -1.32
N VAL A 65 -13.54 -3.24 -0.78
CA VAL A 65 -14.83 -2.55 -0.77
C VAL A 65 -15.28 -2.21 -2.20
N VAL A 66 -14.39 -1.68 -3.04
CA VAL A 66 -14.72 -1.30 -4.42
C VAL A 66 -15.09 -2.51 -5.26
N VAL A 67 -14.37 -3.62 -5.13
CA VAL A 67 -14.72 -4.86 -5.83
C VAL A 67 -16.05 -5.42 -5.33
N ALA A 68 -16.34 -5.36 -4.03
CA ALA A 68 -17.65 -5.77 -3.50
C ALA A 68 -18.78 -4.90 -4.09
N MET A 69 -18.57 -3.59 -4.19
CA MET A 69 -19.53 -2.67 -4.77
C MET A 69 -19.85 -2.98 -6.25
N MET A 70 -18.93 -3.56 -7.02
CA MET A 70 -19.20 -3.95 -8.42
C MET A 70 -20.32 -4.99 -8.54
N PHE A 71 -20.52 -5.82 -7.52
CA PHE A 71 -21.61 -6.80 -7.49
C PHE A 71 -22.94 -6.22 -7.04
N ILE A 72 -22.94 -5.00 -6.46
CA ILE A 72 -24.09 -4.42 -5.76
C ILE A 72 -24.65 -3.20 -6.50
N PHE A 73 -23.78 -2.39 -7.10
CA PHE A 73 -24.14 -1.16 -7.78
C PHE A 73 -23.77 -1.16 -9.26
N PRO A 74 -24.48 -0.37 -10.09
CA PRO A 74 -24.06 -0.09 -11.45
C PRO A 74 -22.60 0.39 -11.49
N PRO A 75 -21.76 -0.12 -12.41
CA PRO A 75 -20.32 0.21 -12.39
C PRO A 75 -19.99 1.70 -12.54
N TRP A 76 -20.84 2.45 -13.27
CA TRP A 76 -20.67 3.91 -13.38
C TRP A 76 -20.81 4.61 -12.03
N LEU A 77 -21.72 4.11 -11.17
CA LEU A 77 -21.96 4.67 -9.84
C LEU A 77 -20.78 4.35 -8.93
N VAL A 78 -20.26 3.12 -8.99
CA VAL A 78 -19.04 2.75 -8.25
C VAL A 78 -17.87 3.66 -8.63
N ALA A 79 -17.61 3.84 -9.93
CA ALA A 79 -16.56 4.72 -10.43
C ALA A 79 -16.71 6.18 -9.96
N LEU A 80 -17.94 6.68 -9.86
CA LEU A 80 -18.25 8.01 -9.38
C LEU A 80 -18.04 8.14 -7.87
N LEU A 81 -18.58 7.20 -7.08
CA LEU A 81 -18.45 7.22 -5.63
C LEU A 81 -16.98 7.08 -5.20
N VAL A 82 -16.20 6.23 -5.88
CA VAL A 82 -14.77 6.11 -5.61
C VAL A 82 -14.04 7.42 -5.89
N LEU A 83 -14.33 8.12 -6.99
CA LEU A 83 -13.69 9.40 -7.26
C LEU A 83 -14.00 10.44 -6.15
N ILE A 84 -15.25 10.49 -5.69
CA ILE A 84 -15.71 11.52 -4.74
C ILE A 84 -15.26 11.22 -3.31
N PHE A 85 -15.38 9.97 -2.86
CA PHE A 85 -15.19 9.60 -1.46
C PHE A 85 -13.81 9.03 -1.17
N SER A 86 -12.94 8.88 -2.17
CA SER A 86 -11.56 8.39 -1.95
C SER A 86 -10.59 9.40 -1.31
N ILE A 87 -11.11 10.39 -0.58
CA ILE A 87 -10.35 11.48 0.02
C ILE A 87 -9.71 11.06 1.34
N ASN A 88 -8.39 11.16 1.43
CA ASN A 88 -7.67 10.99 2.68
C ASN A 88 -7.58 12.33 3.43
N PRO A 89 -8.33 12.55 4.52
CA PRO A 89 -8.27 13.82 5.26
C PRO A 89 -6.90 14.08 5.89
N ARG A 90 -6.11 13.04 6.19
CA ARG A 90 -4.77 13.18 6.78
C ARG A 90 -3.77 13.78 5.79
N ALA A 91 -4.02 13.63 4.48
CA ALA A 91 -3.20 14.21 3.43
C ALA A 91 -2.95 15.72 3.60
N PHE A 92 -3.97 16.47 4.01
CA PHE A 92 -3.91 17.92 4.12
C PHE A 92 -3.14 18.43 5.33
N THR A 93 -2.88 17.56 6.32
CA THR A 93 -2.10 17.91 7.53
C THR A 93 -0.59 17.74 7.34
N LYS A 94 -0.15 17.11 6.24
CA LYS A 94 1.24 16.71 6.03
C LYS A 94 2.05 17.76 5.28
N HIS A 95 3.19 18.16 5.85
CA HIS A 95 4.11 19.09 5.20
C HIS A 95 4.63 18.53 3.86
N GLY A 96 4.42 19.29 2.78
CA GLY A 96 4.82 18.91 1.41
C GLY A 96 3.81 18.03 0.65
N TYR A 97 2.74 17.56 1.31
CA TYR A 97 1.64 16.86 0.66
C TYR A 97 0.59 17.88 0.22
N GLY A 98 0.78 18.43 -0.98
CA GLY A 98 -0.17 19.39 -1.57
C GLY A 98 -1.45 18.71 -2.06
N TRP A 99 -2.54 19.48 -2.12
CA TRP A 99 -3.85 19.06 -2.64
C TRP A 99 -3.77 18.41 -4.04
N GLN A 100 -2.80 18.77 -4.88
CA GLN A 100 -2.62 18.17 -6.20
C GLN A 100 -2.18 16.70 -6.14
N THR A 101 -1.45 16.30 -5.08
CA THR A 101 -1.14 14.87 -4.89
C THR A 101 -2.43 14.10 -4.64
N GLU A 102 -3.30 14.67 -3.80
CA GLU A 102 -4.54 14.05 -3.37
C GLU A 102 -5.51 13.87 -4.53
N VAL A 103 -5.75 14.93 -5.30
CA VAL A 103 -6.59 14.87 -6.52
C VAL A 103 -6.08 13.82 -7.51
N ASN A 104 -4.77 13.71 -7.68
CA ASN A 104 -4.20 12.69 -8.56
C ASN A 104 -4.44 11.26 -8.05
N ASN A 105 -4.40 11.06 -6.74
CA ASN A 105 -4.65 9.75 -6.15
C ASN A 105 -6.13 9.34 -6.31
N HIS A 106 -7.07 10.27 -6.17
CA HIS A 106 -8.50 9.99 -6.40
C HIS A 106 -8.78 9.64 -7.85
N LEU A 107 -8.15 10.37 -8.78
CA LEU A 107 -8.24 10.05 -10.21
C LEU A 107 -7.68 8.66 -10.52
N ILE A 108 -6.57 8.26 -9.89
CA ILE A 108 -6.00 6.92 -10.04
C ILE A 108 -6.99 5.84 -9.56
N TYR A 109 -7.58 6.00 -8.37
CA TYR A 109 -8.59 5.08 -7.86
C TYR A 109 -9.86 5.06 -8.72
N GLY A 110 -10.32 6.24 -9.18
CA GLY A 110 -11.47 6.37 -10.08
C GLY A 110 -11.23 5.68 -11.43
N ILE A 111 -10.05 5.83 -12.02
CA ILE A 111 -9.67 5.13 -13.26
C ILE A 111 -9.64 3.62 -13.04
N ALA A 112 -9.10 3.16 -11.92
CA ALA A 112 -9.09 1.74 -11.57
C ALA A 112 -10.52 1.18 -11.44
N ALA A 113 -11.38 1.87 -10.70
CA ALA A 113 -12.78 1.48 -10.55
C ALA A 113 -13.52 1.49 -11.90
N ALA A 114 -13.36 2.54 -12.71
CA ALA A 114 -14.02 2.64 -14.01
C ALA A 114 -13.53 1.56 -15.00
N GLY A 115 -12.23 1.32 -15.08
CA GLY A 115 -11.65 0.27 -15.92
C GLY A 115 -12.13 -1.13 -15.52
N THR A 116 -12.12 -1.43 -14.22
CA THR A 116 -12.68 -2.69 -13.68
C THR A 116 -14.18 -2.81 -13.95
N GLY A 117 -14.92 -1.70 -13.83
CA GLY A 117 -16.33 -1.65 -14.14
C GLY A 117 -16.64 -2.05 -15.58
N ILE A 118 -15.82 -1.62 -16.55
CA ILE A 118 -15.99 -2.02 -17.95
C ILE A 118 -15.77 -3.53 -18.11
N VAL A 119 -14.74 -4.08 -17.44
CA VAL A 119 -14.51 -5.53 -17.46
C VAL A 119 -15.69 -6.28 -16.84
N TYR A 120 -16.24 -5.77 -15.74
CA TYR A 120 -17.43 -6.36 -15.12
C TYR A 120 -18.62 -6.36 -16.07
N SER A 121 -18.89 -5.27 -16.77
CA SER A 121 -19.97 -5.22 -17.79
C SER A 121 -19.81 -6.29 -18.86
N VAL A 122 -18.60 -6.49 -19.37
CA VAL A 122 -18.33 -7.54 -20.38
C VAL A 122 -18.60 -8.94 -19.83
N ILE A 123 -18.25 -9.20 -18.57
CA ILE A 123 -18.48 -10.50 -17.92
C ILE A 123 -19.97 -10.71 -17.63
N TYR A 124 -20.65 -9.68 -17.15
CA TYR A 124 -22.07 -9.70 -16.80
C TYR A 124 -22.95 -10.08 -17.99
N ASP A 125 -22.65 -9.56 -19.18
CA ASP A 125 -23.40 -9.88 -20.40
C ASP A 125 -23.19 -11.32 -20.91
N GLN A 126 -22.07 -11.95 -20.56
CA GLN A 126 -21.68 -13.26 -21.10
C GLN A 126 -22.00 -14.42 -20.15
N THR A 127 -22.20 -14.16 -18.86
CA THR A 127 -22.29 -15.21 -17.84
C THR A 127 -23.38 -14.92 -16.82
N SER A 128 -24.19 -15.92 -16.48
CA SER A 128 -25.07 -15.88 -15.32
C SER A 128 -24.23 -16.02 -14.06
N ILE A 129 -23.92 -14.90 -13.40
CA ILE A 129 -23.09 -14.88 -12.19
C ILE A 129 -23.93 -15.31 -10.99
N GLU A 130 -23.78 -16.55 -10.55
CA GLU A 130 -24.31 -17.01 -9.27
C GLU A 130 -23.34 -16.63 -8.13
N LEU A 131 -23.75 -15.68 -7.30
CA LEU A 131 -23.03 -15.29 -6.08
C LEU A 131 -22.97 -16.49 -5.13
N GLY A 132 -21.75 -16.84 -4.66
CA GLY A 132 -21.51 -18.01 -3.80
C GLY A 132 -21.02 -19.27 -4.54
N SER A 133 -21.04 -19.28 -5.87
CA SER A 133 -20.44 -20.35 -6.68
C SER A 133 -18.92 -20.16 -6.88
N LEU A 134 -18.24 -21.21 -7.37
CA LEU A 134 -16.86 -21.08 -7.88
C LEU A 134 -16.76 -20.02 -9.00
N GLY A 135 -17.82 -19.83 -9.79
CA GLY A 135 -17.91 -18.79 -10.80
C GLY A 135 -17.82 -17.39 -10.18
N GLY A 136 -18.58 -17.13 -9.10
CA GLY A 136 -18.51 -15.87 -8.37
C GLY A 136 -17.11 -15.56 -7.83
N ILE A 137 -16.41 -16.58 -7.31
CA ILE A 137 -15.02 -16.43 -6.82
C ILE A 137 -14.07 -16.07 -7.98
N LEU A 138 -14.20 -16.75 -9.12
CA LEU A 138 -13.39 -16.45 -10.31
C LEU A 138 -13.62 -15.02 -10.81
N VAL A 139 -14.89 -14.57 -10.85
CA VAL A 139 -15.21 -13.18 -11.22
C VAL A 139 -14.57 -12.21 -10.23
N ALA A 140 -14.70 -12.42 -8.92
CA ALA A 140 -14.09 -11.55 -7.92
C ALA A 140 -12.56 -11.47 -8.06
N VAL A 141 -11.89 -12.59 -8.37
CA VAL A 141 -10.44 -12.62 -8.64
C VAL A 141 -10.10 -11.81 -9.91
N ILE A 142 -10.88 -11.94 -10.98
CA ILE A 142 -10.70 -11.16 -12.21
C ILE A 142 -10.89 -9.66 -11.94
N LEU A 143 -11.93 -9.27 -11.20
CA LEU A 143 -12.17 -7.88 -10.83
C LEU A 143 -11.04 -7.31 -9.98
N MET A 144 -10.55 -8.07 -9.00
CA MET A 144 -9.42 -7.66 -8.17
C MET A 144 -8.13 -7.51 -8.99
N MET A 145 -7.85 -8.46 -9.88
CA MET A 145 -6.69 -8.41 -10.76
C MET A 145 -6.75 -7.20 -11.70
N THR A 146 -7.91 -6.96 -12.32
CA THR A 146 -8.09 -5.82 -13.23
C THR A 146 -8.00 -4.49 -12.49
N PHE A 147 -8.58 -4.39 -11.29
CA PHE A 147 -8.48 -3.19 -10.45
C PHE A 147 -7.03 -2.86 -10.14
N TYR A 148 -6.26 -3.87 -9.71
CA TYR A 148 -4.83 -3.72 -9.48
C TYR A 148 -4.07 -3.29 -10.75
N LEU A 149 -4.35 -3.91 -11.90
CA LEU A 149 -3.66 -3.59 -13.15
C LEU A 149 -3.94 -2.16 -13.63
N PHE A 150 -5.20 -1.71 -13.58
CA PHE A 150 -5.55 -0.33 -13.93
C PHE A 150 -4.94 0.67 -12.94
N ASN A 151 -4.96 0.36 -11.64
CA ASN A 151 -4.33 1.19 -10.61
C ASN A 151 -2.82 1.32 -10.85
N LEU A 152 -2.13 0.19 -11.06
CA LEU A 152 -0.70 0.14 -11.36
C LEU A 152 -0.36 0.91 -12.64
N ALA A 153 -1.16 0.76 -13.69
CA ALA A 153 -0.98 1.48 -14.95
C ALA A 153 -1.11 3.00 -14.75
N ALA A 154 -2.14 3.45 -14.03
CA ALA A 154 -2.38 4.86 -13.75
C ALA A 154 -1.28 5.47 -12.86
N ILE A 155 -0.83 4.77 -11.82
CA ILE A 155 0.33 5.18 -11.00
C ILE A 155 1.59 5.28 -11.86
N SER A 156 1.85 4.26 -12.69
CA SER A 156 3.03 4.22 -13.55
C SER A 156 3.05 5.40 -14.52
N LEU A 157 1.92 5.69 -15.16
CA LEU A 157 1.76 6.85 -16.04
C LEU A 157 2.02 8.17 -15.28
N ALA A 158 1.39 8.35 -14.12
CA ALA A 158 1.60 9.52 -13.27
C ALA A 158 3.08 9.70 -12.88
N PHE A 159 3.79 8.61 -12.59
CA PHE A 159 5.20 8.66 -12.22
C PHE A 159 6.10 9.00 -13.40
N ILE A 160 5.88 8.42 -14.58
CA ILE A 160 6.64 8.72 -15.81
C ILE A 160 6.60 10.23 -16.09
N ILE A 161 5.41 10.83 -16.01
CA ILE A 161 5.20 12.27 -16.20
C ILE A 161 5.94 13.11 -15.15
N ARG A 162 5.98 12.64 -13.88
CA ARG A 162 6.61 13.38 -12.77
C ARG A 162 8.14 13.31 -12.80
N GLN A 163 8.72 12.13 -12.99
CA GLN A 163 10.13 11.86 -12.68
C GLN A 163 11.04 11.57 -13.89
N LYS A 164 10.51 11.39 -15.12
CA LYS A 164 11.31 11.01 -16.32
C LYS A 164 12.25 9.79 -16.11
N LYS A 165 12.00 8.93 -15.12
CA LYS A 165 12.79 7.70 -14.89
C LYS A 165 12.13 6.50 -15.59
N PRO A 166 12.91 5.50 -16.05
CA PRO A 166 12.38 4.34 -16.77
C PRO A 166 11.58 3.40 -15.87
N LEU A 167 10.49 2.84 -16.42
CA LEU A 167 9.52 1.96 -15.76
C LEU A 167 10.17 0.76 -15.02
N ARG A 168 11.27 0.23 -15.55
CA ARG A 168 12.00 -0.91 -14.96
C ARG A 168 12.59 -0.62 -13.58
N GLN A 169 12.93 0.63 -13.26
CA GLN A 169 13.41 1.00 -11.92
C GLN A 169 12.28 1.11 -10.89
N ILE A 170 11.04 1.30 -11.36
CA ILE A 170 9.83 1.39 -10.54
C ILE A 170 9.39 -0.01 -10.15
N LEU A 171 9.31 -0.92 -11.13
CA LEU A 171 8.98 -2.33 -10.93
C LEU A 171 10.03 -3.10 -10.10
N ARG A 172 11.30 -2.66 -10.07
CA ARG A 172 12.34 -3.24 -9.20
C ARG A 172 12.37 -2.65 -7.79
N ARG A 173 11.71 -1.52 -7.54
CA ARG A 173 11.51 -1.05 -6.18
C ARG A 173 10.47 -1.96 -5.55
N ASN A 174 10.90 -2.70 -4.52
CA ASN A 174 10.07 -3.56 -3.69
C ASN A 174 8.95 -2.80 -2.91
N ASP A 175 8.65 -1.56 -3.33
CA ASP A 175 7.69 -0.62 -2.72
C ASP A 175 6.29 -0.72 -3.37
N TYR A 176 6.16 -1.39 -4.53
CA TYR A 176 4.86 -1.67 -5.16
C TYR A 176 4.52 -3.13 -4.87
N GLY A 177 3.84 -3.35 -3.75
CA GLY A 177 3.55 -4.66 -3.16
C GLY A 177 3.07 -5.69 -4.19
N PHE A 178 3.45 -6.94 -3.98
CA PHE A 178 3.15 -8.07 -4.86
C PHE A 178 1.66 -8.10 -5.25
N PRO A 179 1.32 -8.18 -6.56
CA PRO A 179 -0.07 -8.32 -7.04
C PRO A 179 -0.82 -9.44 -6.33
N PHE A 180 -0.10 -10.51 -5.99
CA PHE A 180 -0.63 -11.69 -5.34
C PHE A 180 -1.31 -11.41 -4.00
N MET A 181 -0.78 -10.49 -3.19
CA MET A 181 -1.34 -10.22 -1.86
C MET A 181 -2.69 -9.50 -1.95
N ASN A 182 -2.85 -8.61 -2.94
CA ASN A 182 -4.15 -7.99 -3.22
C ASN A 182 -5.16 -9.00 -3.80
N LEU A 183 -4.74 -10.04 -4.53
CA LEU A 183 -5.67 -11.10 -4.97
C LEU A 183 -6.29 -11.86 -3.81
N LEU A 184 -5.63 -11.93 -2.65
CA LEU A 184 -6.19 -12.52 -1.43
C LEU A 184 -7.40 -11.74 -0.90
N ALA A 185 -7.63 -10.51 -1.38
CA ALA A 185 -8.79 -9.72 -1.03
C ALA A 185 -10.05 -10.11 -1.83
N ALA A 186 -9.91 -10.90 -2.91
CA ALA A 186 -11.06 -11.29 -3.72
C ALA A 186 -12.11 -12.13 -2.96
N PRO A 187 -11.75 -13.17 -2.17
CA PRO A 187 -12.74 -13.90 -1.38
C PRO A 187 -13.44 -13.02 -0.33
N PRO A 188 -12.74 -12.17 0.46
CA PRO A 188 -13.39 -11.19 1.33
C PRO A 188 -14.31 -10.22 0.59
N SER A 189 -13.94 -9.72 -0.59
CA SER A 189 -14.81 -8.85 -1.39
C SER A 189 -16.11 -9.54 -1.77
N LEU A 190 -16.02 -10.77 -2.26
CA LEU A 190 -17.19 -11.54 -2.65
C LEU A 190 -18.05 -11.86 -1.42
N LEU A 191 -17.42 -12.26 -0.30
CA LEU A 191 -18.12 -12.49 0.97
C LEU A 191 -18.91 -11.25 1.38
N VAL A 192 -18.29 -10.07 1.36
CA VAL A 192 -18.94 -8.79 1.71
C VAL A 192 -20.12 -8.51 0.78
N ALA A 193 -20.01 -8.80 -0.53
CA ALA A 193 -21.12 -8.68 -1.46
C ALA A 193 -22.27 -9.65 -1.17
N ILE A 194 -21.94 -10.91 -0.88
CA ILE A 194 -22.92 -11.96 -0.55
C ILE A 194 -23.69 -11.57 0.72
N ILE A 195 -23.00 -11.28 1.83
CA ILE A 195 -23.66 -10.96 3.12
C ILE A 195 -24.45 -9.64 3.08
N TYR A 196 -24.16 -8.78 2.11
CA TYR A 196 -24.94 -7.57 1.89
C TYR A 196 -26.27 -7.88 1.19
N GLN A 197 -26.23 -8.71 0.16
CA GLN A 197 -27.43 -9.11 -0.59
C GLN A 197 -28.29 -10.12 0.18
N GLU A 198 -27.66 -10.98 0.97
CA GLU A 198 -28.29 -11.96 1.87
C GLU A 198 -27.96 -11.60 3.32
N PRO A 199 -28.65 -10.60 3.91
CA PRO A 199 -28.37 -10.13 5.26
C PRO A 199 -28.56 -11.23 6.31
N ILE A 200 -27.55 -11.41 7.15
CA ILE A 200 -27.56 -12.31 8.32
C ILE A 200 -28.20 -11.62 9.53
N LEU A 201 -28.01 -10.29 9.64
CA LEU A 201 -28.53 -9.47 10.72
C LEU A 201 -29.57 -8.46 10.22
N LEU A 202 -30.76 -8.49 10.82
CA LEU A 202 -31.88 -7.60 10.50
C LEU A 202 -32.22 -7.65 8.99
N ASP A 203 -33.08 -6.77 8.53
CA ASP A 203 -33.55 -6.76 7.13
C ASP A 203 -32.68 -5.88 6.20
N TRP A 204 -31.50 -5.42 6.65
CA TRP A 204 -30.61 -4.57 5.85
C TRP A 204 -29.16 -5.07 5.86
N GLY A 205 -28.62 -5.30 4.66
CA GLY A 205 -27.26 -5.80 4.41
C GLY A 205 -26.14 -5.05 5.10
N GLY A 206 -26.32 -3.73 5.34
CA GLY A 206 -25.30 -2.90 5.99
C GLY A 206 -24.90 -3.40 7.38
N TRP A 207 -25.83 -3.95 8.16
CA TRP A 207 -25.52 -4.52 9.48
C TRP A 207 -24.60 -5.73 9.39
N SER A 208 -24.86 -6.60 8.41
CA SER A 208 -24.04 -7.78 8.14
C SER A 208 -22.64 -7.36 7.68
N VAL A 209 -22.52 -6.39 6.77
CA VAL A 209 -21.23 -5.88 6.30
C VAL A 209 -20.40 -5.31 7.45
N ILE A 210 -21.00 -4.55 8.36
CA ILE A 210 -20.30 -3.97 9.53
C ILE A 210 -19.62 -5.05 10.37
N LEU A 211 -20.28 -6.19 10.60
CA LEU A 211 -19.71 -7.29 11.39
C LEU A 211 -18.41 -7.86 10.81
N PHE A 212 -18.26 -7.86 9.48
CA PHE A 212 -17.10 -8.44 8.82
C PHE A 212 -16.04 -7.40 8.46
N VAL A 213 -16.47 -6.19 8.09
CA VAL A 213 -15.56 -5.11 7.69
C VAL A 213 -14.89 -4.45 8.89
N LEU A 214 -15.58 -4.28 10.03
CA LEU A 214 -14.96 -3.66 11.22
C LEU A 214 -13.77 -4.48 11.76
N PRO A 215 -13.87 -5.82 11.94
CA PRO A 215 -12.70 -6.62 12.34
C PRO A 215 -11.57 -6.54 11.32
N MET A 216 -11.87 -6.50 10.02
CA MET A 216 -10.86 -6.34 8.97
C MET A 216 -10.11 -5.01 9.13
N PHE A 217 -10.84 -3.89 9.30
CA PHE A 217 -10.23 -2.58 9.49
C PHE A 217 -9.45 -2.49 10.80
N TYR A 218 -9.98 -3.08 11.88
CA TYR A 218 -9.28 -3.14 13.15
C TYR A 218 -7.99 -3.96 13.08
N ALA A 219 -8.04 -5.14 12.45
CA ALA A 219 -6.88 -5.99 12.26
C ALA A 219 -5.78 -5.26 11.48
N GLN A 220 -6.14 -4.49 10.45
CA GLN A 220 -5.16 -3.71 9.70
C GLN A 220 -4.60 -2.53 10.45
N HIS A 221 -5.42 -1.85 11.26
CA HIS A 221 -4.91 -0.81 12.14
C HIS A 221 -3.84 -1.37 13.08
N LEU A 222 -4.10 -2.54 13.67
CA LEU A 222 -3.14 -3.23 14.55
C LEU A 222 -1.84 -3.62 13.82
N THR A 223 -1.91 -4.20 12.63
CA THR A 223 -0.72 -4.60 11.86
C THR A 223 0.11 -3.40 11.40
N THR A 224 -0.55 -2.28 11.13
CA THR A 224 0.12 -1.02 10.80
C THR A 224 0.87 -0.49 12.01
N SER A 225 0.20 -0.43 13.17
CA SER A 225 0.81 0.03 14.41
C SER A 225 1.98 -0.83 14.84
N SER A 226 1.90 -2.16 14.69
CA SER A 226 3.01 -3.06 15.03
C SER A 226 4.21 -2.86 14.10
N SER A 227 3.98 -2.73 12.79
CA SER A 227 5.02 -2.48 11.79
C SER A 227 5.76 -1.17 12.06
N TYR A 228 5.04 -0.13 12.50
CA TYR A 228 5.64 1.14 12.90
C TYR A 228 6.59 1.00 14.10
N GLN A 229 6.15 0.27 15.15
CA GLN A 229 6.98 0.06 16.34
C GLN A 229 8.27 -0.71 16.02
N ILE A 230 8.18 -1.72 15.15
CA ILE A 230 9.35 -2.49 14.69
C ILE A 230 10.35 -1.56 13.97
N ARG A 231 9.86 -0.71 13.05
CA ARG A 231 10.71 0.24 12.32
C ARG A 231 11.37 1.24 13.27
N LEU A 232 10.63 1.75 14.25
CA LEU A 232 11.15 2.67 15.25
C LEU A 232 12.20 2.02 16.15
N ALA A 233 11.96 0.78 16.59
CA ALA A 233 12.91 -0.01 17.38
C ALA A 233 14.20 -0.27 16.59
N ASN A 234 14.10 -0.71 15.33
CA ASN A 234 15.25 -0.92 14.44
C ASN A 234 16.04 0.37 14.22
N GLN A 235 15.36 1.50 14.02
CA GLN A 235 16.03 2.78 13.85
C GLN A 235 16.80 3.19 15.11
N LYS A 236 16.19 3.04 16.29
CA LYS A 236 16.86 3.30 17.58
C LYS A 236 18.07 2.40 17.79
N LEU A 237 17.97 1.11 17.43
CA LEU A 237 19.09 0.17 17.49
C LEU A 237 20.24 0.62 16.58
N ILE A 238 19.95 0.91 15.31
CA ILE A 238 20.96 1.38 14.34
C ILE A 238 21.63 2.68 14.82
N THR A 239 20.85 3.63 15.33
CA THR A 239 21.39 4.88 15.85
C THR A 239 22.27 4.66 17.08
N ASN A 240 21.83 3.84 18.05
CA ASN A 240 22.63 3.51 19.22
C ASN A 240 23.92 2.77 18.85
N GLU A 241 23.85 1.80 17.94
CA GLU A 241 25.02 1.06 17.48
C GLU A 241 26.03 2.00 16.82
N ARG A 242 25.57 2.90 15.94
CA ARG A 242 26.42 3.93 15.31
C ARG A 242 27.04 4.88 16.33
N SER A 243 26.26 5.36 17.31
CA SER A 243 26.77 6.24 18.36
C SER A 243 27.80 5.52 19.24
N HIS A 244 27.57 4.26 19.57
CA HIS A 244 28.52 3.44 20.35
C HIS A 244 29.81 3.17 19.56
N GLN A 245 29.69 2.79 18.28
CA GLN A 245 30.85 2.61 17.40
C GLN A 245 31.63 3.91 17.23
N ALA A 246 30.97 5.04 17.01
CA ALA A 246 31.60 6.35 16.90
C ALA A 246 32.28 6.77 18.22
N MET A 247 31.68 6.46 19.37
CA MET A 247 32.29 6.72 20.67
C MET A 247 33.57 5.92 20.84
N ILE A 248 33.54 4.60 20.58
CA ILE A 248 34.73 3.74 20.66
C ILE A 248 35.84 4.20 19.70
N GLN A 249 35.48 4.54 18.45
CA GLN A 249 36.44 4.96 17.44
C GLN A 249 37.12 6.30 17.76
N ASN A 250 36.42 7.23 18.42
CA ASN A 250 36.94 8.56 18.74
C ASN A 250 37.57 8.67 20.14
N LEU A 251 37.59 7.59 20.94
CA LEU A 251 38.26 7.62 22.24
C LEU A 251 39.78 7.77 22.05
N PRO A 252 40.46 8.67 22.78
CA PRO A 252 41.91 8.87 22.68
C PRO A 252 42.73 7.74 23.35
N VAL A 253 42.09 6.64 23.72
CA VAL A 253 42.69 5.46 24.34
C VAL A 253 42.49 4.26 23.42
N GLY A 254 43.51 3.41 23.31
CA GLY A 254 43.42 2.18 22.54
C GLY A 254 42.48 1.17 23.21
N ILE A 255 41.40 0.79 22.51
CA ILE A 255 40.46 -0.25 22.95
C ILE A 255 40.52 -1.39 21.95
N TYR A 256 40.65 -2.62 22.45
CA TYR A 256 40.63 -3.83 21.64
C TYR A 256 39.86 -4.96 22.30
N ARG A 257 39.48 -5.94 21.47
CA ARG A 257 38.94 -7.23 21.89
C ARG A 257 39.81 -8.33 21.34
N THR A 258 39.96 -9.41 22.10
CA THR A 258 40.81 -10.54 21.75
C THR A 258 40.07 -11.85 21.86
N THR A 259 40.61 -12.88 21.22
CA THR A 259 40.26 -14.27 21.55
C THR A 259 40.83 -14.64 22.91
N GLU A 260 40.40 -15.78 23.45
CA GLU A 260 40.99 -16.36 24.66
C GLU A 260 42.49 -16.65 24.48
N ASP A 261 42.92 -17.02 23.27
CA ASP A 261 44.32 -17.26 22.90
C ASP A 261 45.15 -15.96 22.71
N GLY A 262 44.55 -14.79 22.91
CA GLY A 262 45.26 -13.50 22.85
C GLY A 262 45.44 -12.89 21.45
N TRP A 263 44.72 -13.37 20.43
CA TRP A 263 44.74 -12.72 19.11
C TRP A 263 43.75 -11.58 19.06
N VAL A 264 44.14 -10.42 18.50
CA VAL A 264 43.25 -9.26 18.37
C VAL A 264 42.14 -9.55 17.34
N ILE A 265 40.88 -9.39 17.76
CA ILE A 265 39.68 -9.57 16.93
C ILE A 265 39.19 -8.23 16.39
N ASN A 266 39.32 -7.17 17.18
CA ASN A 266 38.86 -5.83 16.83
C ASN A 266 39.61 -4.79 17.68
N GLY A 267 39.76 -3.58 17.15
CA GLY A 267 40.43 -2.46 17.80
C GLY A 267 39.93 -1.13 17.26
N ASN A 268 40.01 -0.07 18.08
CA ASN A 268 39.70 1.28 17.62
C ASN A 268 40.89 1.94 16.91
N GLN A 269 40.62 3.02 16.18
CA GLN A 269 41.63 3.76 15.42
C GLN A 269 42.81 4.23 16.28
N ALA A 270 42.54 4.69 17.51
CA ALA A 270 43.60 5.11 18.43
C ALA A 270 44.61 4.00 18.73
N LEU A 271 44.18 2.74 18.85
CA LEU A 271 45.10 1.62 19.07
C LEU A 271 45.97 1.33 17.84
N VAL A 272 45.38 1.40 16.64
CA VAL A 272 46.11 1.21 15.37
C VAL A 272 47.25 2.25 15.28
N GLU A 273 46.96 3.50 15.64
CA GLU A 273 47.94 4.59 15.65
C GLU A 273 49.01 4.42 16.74
N MET A 274 48.61 4.01 17.96
CA MET A 274 49.54 3.80 19.08
C MET A 274 50.52 2.66 18.83
N VAL A 275 50.06 1.56 18.21
CA VAL A 275 50.88 0.39 17.89
C VAL A 275 51.70 0.62 16.61
N GLY A 276 51.35 1.63 15.80
CA GLY A 276 52.02 1.95 14.54
C GLY A 276 51.63 1.04 13.37
N CYS A 277 50.46 0.40 13.45
CA CYS A 277 49.93 -0.40 12.35
C CYS A 277 49.34 0.49 11.25
N THR A 278 49.36 0.03 10.01
CA THR A 278 48.78 0.77 8.88
C THR A 278 47.27 0.55 8.75
N SER A 279 46.74 -0.50 9.36
CA SER A 279 45.33 -0.86 9.29
C SER A 279 44.89 -1.78 10.44
N LEU A 280 43.57 -1.87 10.66
CA LEU A 280 42.97 -2.82 11.59
C LEU A 280 43.29 -4.28 11.22
N GLU A 281 43.37 -4.60 9.92
CA GLU A 281 43.69 -5.96 9.46
C GLU A 281 45.11 -6.40 9.82
N GLU A 282 46.05 -5.45 9.88
CA GLU A 282 47.41 -5.71 10.34
C GLU A 282 47.45 -5.92 11.86
N LEU A 283 46.71 -5.09 12.61
CA LEU A 283 46.55 -5.23 14.06
C LEU A 283 45.98 -6.61 14.46
N MET A 284 45.02 -7.13 13.69
CA MET A 284 44.41 -8.45 13.94
C MET A 284 45.38 -9.63 13.79
N LYS A 285 46.56 -9.42 13.20
CA LYS A 285 47.62 -10.43 13.08
C LYS A 285 48.62 -10.39 14.23
N ILE A 286 48.39 -9.55 15.22
CA ILE A 286 49.27 -9.40 16.38
C ILE A 286 48.65 -10.10 17.58
N ASN A 287 49.47 -10.87 18.30
CA ASN A 287 49.09 -11.41 19.60
C ASN A 287 49.39 -10.38 20.70
N VAL A 288 48.46 -10.15 21.63
CA VAL A 288 48.62 -9.09 22.66
C VAL A 288 49.84 -9.26 23.53
N ALA A 289 50.34 -10.50 23.71
CA ALA A 289 51.55 -10.75 24.48
C ALA A 289 52.75 -9.93 23.96
N ASN A 290 52.76 -9.63 22.66
CA ASN A 290 53.80 -8.83 22.01
C ASN A 290 53.78 -7.35 22.39
N PHE A 291 52.72 -6.86 23.05
CA PHE A 291 52.65 -5.47 23.52
C PHE A 291 53.35 -5.23 24.86
N TYR A 292 53.70 -6.30 25.60
CA TYR A 292 54.26 -6.22 26.96
C TYR A 292 55.68 -6.80 27.08
N LEU A 293 56.31 -7.14 25.95
CA LEU A 293 57.69 -7.61 25.85
C LEU A 293 58.65 -6.44 25.58
#